data_AF-A0A6B0Z8I7-F1
#
_entry.id   AF-A0A6B0Z8I7-F1
#
_cell.length_a   1.000
_cell.length_b   1.000
_cell.length_c   1.000
_cell.angle_alpha   90.00
_cell.angle_beta   90.00
_cell.angle_gamma   90.00
#
_symmetry.space_group_name_H-M   'P 1'
#
loop_
_entity.id
_entity.type
_entity.pdbx_description
1 polymer ?
#
loop_
_entity_poly.entity_id
_entity_poly.type
_entity_poly.pdbx_seq_one_letter_code
_entity_poly.pdbx_strand_id
1 'polypeptide(L)'
;MAGIIIPFGSALRDTIEQHAASDRMIFFAGLPGVGKSLMLQQTVLIAATLGRKVSLLQWDVARIAFERPDLLERYPEVAGVTHAGIRLAAGNWVRGAIRQWAEKRSNGKNLLVGEIPLVGNRFMEVARPESDPAEALLAASSATFFVPAPTLELRRELEAARRREMSNPMHSREAANASPSVLEALMLEIRQLAPKLNIPPGKGEGYDPELYLAVYGWLLRHRHFVPLWIRDFLAVEDSPHKLPDGIEDIVPSSVAVRRHGNALSAVSDDELKARAESWWHMPDAGPSGETSDVAR
;
A
#
# COMPACT_ATOMS: atom_id res chain seq x y z
N MET A 1 14.74 13.30 -16.63
CA MET A 1 14.77 12.39 -15.45
C MET A 1 13.82 12.96 -14.43
N ALA A 2 13.02 12.14 -13.74
CA ALA A 2 12.14 12.63 -12.69
C ALA A 2 12.99 13.27 -11.58
N GLY A 3 12.75 14.55 -11.31
CA GLY A 3 13.43 15.30 -10.26
C GLY A 3 12.78 15.10 -8.89
N ILE A 4 13.53 15.44 -7.86
CA ILE A 4 12.97 15.67 -6.53
C ILE A 4 12.17 16.97 -6.61
N ILE A 5 10.86 16.90 -6.31
CA ILE A 5 9.95 18.06 -6.35
C ILE A 5 9.46 18.48 -4.97
N ILE A 6 9.68 17.66 -3.94
CA ILE A 6 9.33 18.04 -2.55
C ILE A 6 10.35 19.10 -2.09
N PRO A 7 9.90 20.31 -1.69
CA PRO A 7 10.80 21.40 -1.33
C PRO A 7 11.77 21.04 -0.20
N PHE A 8 13.03 21.45 -0.34
CA PHE A 8 14.03 21.30 0.70
C PHE A 8 13.61 22.06 1.98
N GLY A 9 13.80 21.43 3.15
CA GLY A 9 13.42 21.99 4.45
C GLY A 9 11.91 22.07 4.71
N SER A 10 11.08 21.47 3.85
CA SER A 10 9.66 21.28 4.17
C SER A 10 9.48 20.12 5.15
N ALA A 11 8.48 20.19 6.03
CA ALA A 11 8.20 19.12 6.99
C ALA A 11 7.97 17.75 6.31
N LEU A 12 7.35 17.76 5.12
CA LEU A 12 7.17 16.56 4.30
C LEU A 12 8.52 15.98 3.86
N ARG A 13 9.44 16.84 3.40
CA ARG A 13 10.78 16.43 2.98
C ARG A 13 11.57 15.84 4.14
N ASP A 14 11.62 16.55 5.27
CA ASP A 14 12.39 16.16 6.44
C ASP A 14 11.92 14.79 6.97
N THR A 15 10.60 14.58 7.00
CA THR A 15 10.00 13.30 7.39
C THR A 15 10.45 12.17 6.46
N ILE A 16 10.35 12.36 5.14
CA ILE A 16 10.74 11.32 4.18
C ILE A 16 12.25 11.07 4.23
N GLU A 17 13.09 12.10 4.35
CA GLU A 17 14.54 11.96 4.46
C GLU A 17 14.95 11.18 5.71
N GLN A 18 14.36 11.50 6.87
CA GLN A 18 14.62 10.80 8.12
C GLN A 18 14.34 9.30 8.00
N HIS A 19 13.18 8.94 7.45
CA HIS A 19 12.79 7.54 7.28
C HIS A 19 13.59 6.86 6.18
N ALA A 20 13.85 7.50 5.04
CA ALA A 20 14.70 6.95 3.98
C ALA A 20 16.14 6.68 4.46
N ALA A 21 16.63 7.48 5.41
CA ALA A 21 17.96 7.31 6.00
C ALA A 21 18.03 6.14 7.00
N SER A 22 16.98 5.91 7.79
CA SER A 22 17.02 5.03 8.96
C SER A 22 16.23 3.73 8.79
N ASP A 23 15.13 3.73 8.04
CA ASP A 23 14.26 2.58 7.93
C ASP A 23 14.82 1.49 7.02
N ARG A 24 14.35 0.29 7.26
CA ARG A 24 14.55 -0.89 6.42
C ARG A 24 13.41 -1.06 5.43
N MET A 25 12.21 -0.65 5.80
CA MET A 25 11.01 -0.78 4.99
C MET A 25 10.15 0.48 5.13
N ILE A 26 9.68 0.99 4.00
CA ILE A 26 8.74 2.11 3.94
C ILE A 26 7.57 1.69 3.07
N PHE A 27 6.36 1.77 3.59
CA PHE A 27 5.15 1.40 2.89
C PHE A 27 4.22 2.60 2.75
N PHE A 28 3.67 2.81 1.56
CA PHE A 28 2.64 3.80 1.28
C PHE A 28 1.29 3.11 1.17
N ALA A 29 0.46 3.31 2.19
CA ALA A 29 -0.92 2.88 2.22
C ALA A 29 -1.86 4.04 1.90
N GLY A 30 -3.06 3.73 1.41
CA GLY A 30 -4.04 4.76 1.09
C GLY A 30 -4.91 4.49 -0.13
N LEU A 31 -5.95 5.29 -0.27
CA LEU A 31 -6.87 5.21 -1.39
C LEU A 31 -6.17 5.54 -2.73
N PRO A 32 -6.68 5.06 -3.87
CA PRO A 32 -6.19 5.52 -5.16
C PRO A 32 -6.28 7.05 -5.27
N GLY A 33 -5.29 7.63 -5.94
CA GLY A 33 -5.27 9.06 -6.21
C GLY A 33 -4.87 10.01 -5.07
N VAL A 34 -4.59 9.53 -3.86
CA VAL A 34 -4.12 10.36 -2.71
C VAL A 34 -2.63 10.75 -2.78
N GLY A 35 -1.91 10.32 -3.82
CA GLY A 35 -0.49 10.66 -4.02
C GLY A 35 0.50 9.56 -3.62
N LYS A 36 0.07 8.33 -3.36
CA LYS A 36 0.96 7.21 -2.98
C LYS A 36 2.13 7.01 -3.93
N SER A 37 1.86 6.85 -5.23
CA SER A 37 2.91 6.59 -6.22
C SER A 37 3.88 7.77 -6.35
N LEU A 38 3.39 9.01 -6.19
CA LEU A 38 4.26 10.19 -6.13
C LEU A 38 5.15 10.15 -4.88
N MET A 39 4.60 9.91 -3.70
CA MET A 39 5.39 9.82 -2.47
C MET A 39 6.39 8.66 -2.51
N LEU A 40 6.02 7.54 -3.10
CA LEU A 40 6.92 6.42 -3.38
C LEU A 40 8.07 6.87 -4.28
N GLN A 41 7.79 7.47 -5.44
CA GLN A 41 8.82 7.96 -6.36
C GLN A 41 9.76 8.97 -5.67
N GLN A 42 9.22 9.93 -4.95
CA GLN A 42 10.00 10.95 -4.26
C GLN A 42 10.88 10.32 -3.17
N THR A 43 10.38 9.32 -2.45
CA THR A 43 11.16 8.53 -1.49
C THR A 43 12.28 7.75 -2.16
N VAL A 44 12.03 7.14 -3.33
CA VAL A 44 13.08 6.45 -4.11
C VAL A 44 14.19 7.41 -4.54
N LEU A 45 13.83 8.60 -5.04
CA LEU A 45 14.79 9.62 -5.46
C LEU A 45 15.62 10.12 -4.26
N ILE A 46 14.98 10.35 -3.12
CA ILE A 46 15.64 10.71 -1.86
C ILE A 46 16.60 9.62 -1.41
N ALA A 47 16.12 8.38 -1.34
CA ALA A 47 16.92 7.24 -0.93
C ALA A 47 18.15 7.06 -1.83
N ALA A 48 18.03 7.32 -3.13
CA ALA A 48 19.15 7.31 -4.07
C ALA A 48 20.21 8.38 -3.72
N THR A 49 19.81 9.60 -3.35
CA THR A 49 20.76 10.64 -2.89
C THR A 49 21.48 10.27 -1.59
N LEU A 50 20.86 9.41 -0.76
CA LEU A 50 21.44 8.86 0.46
C LEU A 50 22.27 7.59 0.22
N GLY A 51 22.44 7.16 -1.03
CA GLY A 51 23.21 5.97 -1.40
C GLY A 51 22.53 4.65 -0.99
N ARG A 52 21.21 4.66 -0.78
CA ARG A 52 20.43 3.46 -0.48
C ARG A 52 20.16 2.66 -1.77
N LYS A 53 20.06 1.34 -1.63
CA LYS A 53 19.65 0.43 -2.71
C LYS A 53 18.18 0.07 -2.52
N VAL A 54 17.32 0.51 -3.43
CA VAL A 54 15.87 0.34 -3.26
C VAL A 54 15.36 -0.86 -4.04
N SER A 55 14.53 -1.68 -3.38
CA SER A 55 13.63 -2.65 -4.03
C SER A 55 12.19 -2.19 -3.86
N LEU A 56 11.34 -2.48 -4.83
CA LEU A 56 9.93 -2.10 -4.82
C LEU A 56 9.01 -3.28 -4.56
N LEU A 57 7.93 -3.03 -3.83
CA LEU A 57 6.85 -4.00 -3.64
C LEU A 57 5.50 -3.30 -3.86
N GLN A 58 4.96 -3.42 -5.07
CA GLN A 58 3.74 -2.70 -5.44
C GLN A 58 2.62 -3.68 -5.74
N TRP A 59 1.44 -3.44 -5.15
CA TRP A 59 0.23 -4.22 -5.41
C TRP A 59 -0.04 -4.39 -6.92
N ASP A 60 -0.03 -3.28 -7.67
CA ASP A 60 -0.36 -3.31 -9.10
C ASP A 60 0.69 -4.00 -9.96
N VAL A 61 1.92 -4.14 -9.49
CA VAL A 61 2.98 -4.90 -10.20
C VAL A 61 2.87 -6.38 -9.85
N ALA A 62 2.70 -6.70 -8.56
CA ALA A 62 2.62 -8.07 -8.10
C ALA A 62 1.36 -8.79 -8.58
N ARG A 63 0.20 -8.10 -8.65
CA ARG A 63 -1.07 -8.71 -9.09
C ARG A 63 -1.01 -9.24 -10.51
N ILE A 64 -0.28 -8.56 -11.41
CA ILE A 64 -0.15 -8.93 -12.83
C ILE A 64 0.39 -10.36 -12.98
N ALA A 65 1.30 -10.78 -12.09
CA ALA A 65 1.83 -12.15 -12.13
C ALA A 65 0.76 -13.23 -11.89
N PHE A 66 -0.34 -12.89 -11.22
CA PHE A 66 -1.48 -13.78 -10.96
C PHE A 66 -2.57 -13.70 -12.05
N GLU A 67 -2.50 -12.73 -12.97
CA GLU A 67 -3.44 -12.56 -14.09
C GLU A 67 -3.08 -13.49 -15.26
N ARG A 68 -2.93 -14.78 -14.97
CA ARG A 68 -2.64 -15.82 -15.97
C ARG A 68 -3.93 -16.40 -16.54
N PRO A 69 -3.96 -16.90 -17.79
CA PRO A 69 -5.17 -17.46 -18.39
C PRO A 69 -5.87 -18.51 -17.52
N ASP A 70 -5.11 -19.43 -16.91
CA ASP A 70 -5.63 -20.49 -16.04
C ASP A 70 -6.28 -19.96 -14.75
N LEU A 71 -5.76 -18.85 -14.21
CA LEU A 71 -6.32 -18.20 -13.03
C LEU A 71 -7.45 -17.22 -13.38
N LEU A 72 -7.38 -16.54 -14.52
CA LEU A 72 -8.40 -15.60 -14.99
C LEU A 72 -9.68 -16.31 -15.44
N GLU A 73 -9.59 -17.54 -15.97
CA GLU A 73 -10.76 -18.37 -16.24
C GLU A 73 -11.56 -18.64 -14.95
N ARG A 74 -10.85 -18.84 -13.84
CA ARG A 74 -11.45 -19.11 -12.53
C ARG A 74 -11.80 -17.85 -11.75
N TYR A 75 -10.99 -16.82 -11.87
CA TYR A 75 -11.06 -15.58 -11.09
C TYR A 75 -11.10 -14.37 -12.04
N PRO A 76 -12.17 -14.24 -12.85
CA PRO A 76 -12.24 -13.20 -13.87
C PRO A 76 -12.36 -11.81 -13.23
N GLU A 77 -11.77 -10.82 -13.89
CA GLU A 77 -12.03 -9.42 -13.57
C GLU A 77 -13.49 -9.09 -13.92
N VAL A 78 -14.18 -8.41 -13.01
CA VAL A 78 -15.57 -7.97 -13.22
C VAL A 78 -15.63 -6.46 -13.02
N ALA A 79 -16.09 -5.74 -14.04
CA ALA A 79 -16.25 -4.28 -14.02
C ALA A 79 -14.97 -3.51 -13.61
N GLY A 80 -13.79 -3.95 -14.06
CA GLY A 80 -12.53 -3.30 -13.72
C GLY A 80 -12.01 -3.60 -12.31
N VAL A 81 -12.63 -4.55 -11.60
CA VAL A 81 -12.26 -4.92 -10.22
C VAL A 81 -11.61 -6.30 -10.21
N THR A 82 -10.38 -6.35 -9.70
CA THR A 82 -9.64 -7.60 -9.50
C THR A 82 -10.42 -8.58 -8.61
N HIS A 83 -10.60 -9.81 -9.09
CA HIS A 83 -11.33 -10.85 -8.40
C HIS A 83 -10.80 -11.13 -6.97
N ALA A 84 -11.68 -11.52 -6.04
CA ALA A 84 -11.32 -11.81 -4.65
C ALA A 84 -10.23 -12.90 -4.54
N GLY A 85 -10.28 -13.93 -5.39
CA GLY A 85 -9.28 -14.99 -5.46
C GLY A 85 -7.87 -14.48 -5.76
N ILE A 86 -7.71 -13.56 -6.74
CA ILE A 86 -6.41 -12.95 -7.05
C ILE A 86 -5.92 -12.09 -5.89
N ARG A 87 -6.83 -11.31 -5.27
CA ARG A 87 -6.53 -10.49 -4.09
C ARG A 87 -5.98 -11.31 -2.93
N LEU A 88 -6.67 -12.39 -2.57
CA LEU A 88 -6.25 -13.31 -1.51
C LEU A 88 -4.96 -14.07 -1.88
N ALA A 89 -4.77 -14.47 -3.14
CA ALA A 89 -3.56 -15.18 -3.57
C ALA A 89 -2.32 -14.29 -3.47
N ALA A 90 -2.41 -13.05 -3.95
CA ALA A 90 -1.34 -12.06 -3.81
C ALA A 90 -1.10 -11.70 -2.34
N GLY A 91 -2.16 -11.56 -1.53
CA GLY A 91 -2.09 -11.38 -0.09
C GLY A 91 -1.35 -12.51 0.64
N ASN A 92 -1.65 -13.77 0.31
CA ASN A 92 -0.97 -14.94 0.89
C ASN A 92 0.53 -15.02 0.52
N TRP A 93 0.92 -14.40 -0.59
CA TRP A 93 2.31 -14.39 -1.05
C TRP A 93 3.16 -13.30 -0.37
N VAL A 94 2.58 -12.12 -0.14
CA VAL A 94 3.34 -10.89 0.12
C VAL A 94 4.24 -10.97 1.35
N ARG A 95 3.75 -11.55 2.45
CA ARG A 95 4.52 -11.67 3.70
C ARG A 95 5.75 -12.56 3.53
N GLY A 96 5.60 -13.66 2.79
CA GLY A 96 6.72 -14.53 2.41
C GLY A 96 7.74 -13.83 1.53
N ALA A 97 7.30 -12.94 0.63
CA ALA A 97 8.20 -12.14 -0.21
C ALA A 97 9.00 -11.12 0.61
N ILE A 98 8.37 -10.44 1.57
CA ILE A 98 9.02 -9.49 2.48
C ILE A 98 10.10 -10.20 3.31
N ARG A 99 9.78 -11.37 3.87
CA ARG A 99 10.74 -12.20 4.59
C ARG A 99 11.95 -12.57 3.71
N GLN A 100 11.70 -13.13 2.52
CA GLN A 100 12.76 -13.54 1.61
C GLN A 100 13.64 -12.35 1.16
N TRP A 101 13.02 -11.18 0.96
CA TRP A 101 13.75 -9.96 0.65
C TRP A 101 14.70 -9.59 1.80
N ALA A 102 14.21 -9.59 3.04
CA ALA A 102 15.01 -9.24 4.21
C ALA A 102 16.19 -10.21 4.42
N GLU A 103 15.94 -11.52 4.26
CA GLU A 103 16.98 -12.56 4.37
C GLU A 103 18.09 -12.36 3.32
N LYS A 104 17.72 -12.06 2.06
CA LYS A 104 18.70 -11.87 0.97
C LYS A 104 19.45 -10.54 1.06
N ARG A 105 18.94 -9.55 1.79
CA ARG A 105 19.43 -8.18 1.78
C ARG A 105 19.71 -7.64 3.17
N SER A 106 20.43 -8.42 3.99
CA SER A 106 20.76 -8.06 5.38
C SER A 106 21.55 -6.76 5.56
N ASN A 107 22.27 -6.28 4.54
CA ASN A 107 22.99 -4.99 4.60
C ASN A 107 22.02 -3.80 4.80
N GLY A 108 22.34 -2.92 5.76
CA GLY A 108 21.57 -1.72 6.10
C GLY A 108 21.44 -0.68 4.98
N LYS A 109 22.19 -0.79 3.89
CA LYS A 109 22.00 0.06 2.70
C LYS A 109 20.76 -0.29 1.89
N ASN A 110 20.21 -1.50 2.03
CA ASN A 110 19.02 -1.91 1.28
C ASN A 110 17.75 -1.33 1.92
N LEU A 111 16.83 -0.85 1.11
CA LEU A 111 15.54 -0.31 1.52
C LEU A 111 14.44 -0.97 0.70
N LEU A 112 13.39 -1.46 1.35
CA LEU A 112 12.17 -1.89 0.69
C LEU A 112 11.19 -0.73 0.68
N VAL A 113 10.71 -0.32 -0.50
CA VAL A 113 9.64 0.67 -0.61
C VAL A 113 8.42 0.03 -1.25
N GLY A 114 7.27 0.04 -0.57
CA GLY A 114 6.07 -0.61 -1.04
C GLY A 114 4.87 0.32 -1.25
N GLU A 115 4.01 -0.03 -2.21
CA GLU A 115 2.69 0.57 -2.36
C GLU A 115 1.62 -0.48 -2.04
N ILE A 116 0.88 -0.27 -0.96
CA ILE A 116 -0.03 -1.25 -0.33
C ILE A 116 -1.41 -0.59 -0.10
N PRO A 117 -2.36 -0.65 -1.06
CA PRO A 117 -3.62 0.10 -0.94
C PRO A 117 -4.46 -0.25 0.29
N LEU A 118 -4.36 -1.49 0.80
CA LEU A 118 -5.13 -2.11 1.89
C LEU A 118 -6.62 -2.30 1.57
N VAL A 119 -7.31 -1.21 1.21
CA VAL A 119 -8.75 -1.18 0.95
C VAL A 119 -9.14 -2.20 -0.12
N GLY A 120 -10.20 -2.94 0.16
CA GLY A 120 -10.67 -4.03 -0.70
C GLY A 120 -9.72 -5.21 -0.74
N ASN A 121 -9.05 -5.53 0.38
CA ASN A 121 -8.11 -6.64 0.51
C ASN A 121 -6.91 -6.61 -0.45
N ARG A 122 -6.33 -5.42 -0.68
CA ARG A 122 -5.15 -5.25 -1.55
C ARG A 122 -3.89 -5.15 -0.70
N PHE A 123 -3.27 -6.30 -0.42
CA PHE A 123 -2.15 -6.47 0.52
C PHE A 123 -2.49 -6.16 1.98
N MET A 124 -3.72 -6.43 2.41
CA MET A 124 -4.13 -6.20 3.80
C MET A 124 -3.35 -7.07 4.80
N GLU A 125 -2.83 -8.20 4.34
CA GLU A 125 -1.99 -9.13 5.09
C GLU A 125 -0.70 -8.48 5.61
N VAL A 126 -0.22 -7.40 4.99
CA VAL A 126 0.95 -6.65 5.48
C VAL A 126 0.60 -5.87 6.76
N ALA A 127 -0.64 -5.42 6.90
CA ALA A 127 -1.11 -4.66 8.06
C ALA A 127 -1.58 -5.55 9.22
N ARG A 128 -2.11 -6.75 8.93
CA ARG A 128 -2.58 -7.69 9.96
C ARG A 128 -1.44 -8.35 10.72
N PRO A 129 -1.51 -8.43 12.07
CA PRO A 129 -0.57 -9.23 12.81
C PRO A 129 -0.81 -10.72 12.51
N GLU A 130 0.27 -11.45 12.22
CA GLU A 130 0.22 -12.88 11.94
C GLU A 130 1.34 -13.60 12.69
N SER A 131 1.10 -14.87 13.06
CA SER A 131 2.13 -15.69 13.69
C SER A 131 3.09 -16.28 12.65
N ASP A 132 3.81 -15.40 11.94
CA ASP A 132 4.82 -15.79 10.95
C ASP A 132 6.13 -15.01 11.09
N PRO A 133 7.22 -15.45 10.43
CA PRO A 133 8.51 -14.76 10.55
C PRO A 133 8.57 -13.37 9.89
N ALA A 134 7.55 -12.97 9.12
CA ALA A 134 7.50 -11.61 8.57
C ALA A 134 7.00 -10.60 9.62
N GLU A 135 6.29 -11.05 10.66
CA GLU A 135 5.68 -10.17 11.64
C GLU A 135 6.70 -9.33 12.39
N ALA A 136 7.79 -9.94 12.87
CA ALA A 136 8.86 -9.21 13.55
C ALA A 136 9.49 -8.12 12.66
N LEU A 137 9.47 -8.29 11.34
CA LEU A 137 9.97 -7.29 10.39
C LEU A 137 8.97 -6.15 10.21
N LEU A 138 7.68 -6.47 10.09
CA LEU A 138 6.61 -5.52 9.83
C LEU A 138 6.21 -4.69 11.06
N ALA A 139 6.38 -5.26 12.25
CA ALA A 139 6.13 -4.58 13.52
C ALA A 139 7.38 -3.86 14.08
N ALA A 140 8.54 -3.97 13.43
CA ALA A 140 9.75 -3.29 13.87
C ALA A 140 9.69 -1.78 13.62
N SER A 141 10.33 -0.99 14.49
CA SER A 141 10.41 0.47 14.35
C SER A 141 11.17 0.97 13.11
N SER A 142 11.76 0.05 12.35
CA SER A 142 12.41 0.31 11.06
C SER A 142 11.52 -0.04 9.86
N ALA A 143 10.24 -0.36 10.09
CA ALA A 143 9.23 -0.60 9.07
C ALA A 143 8.08 0.41 9.21
N THR A 144 8.17 1.52 8.47
CA THR A 144 7.22 2.63 8.56
C THR A 144 6.10 2.50 7.53
N PHE A 145 4.90 2.84 7.95
CA PHE A 145 3.69 2.84 7.13
C PHE A 145 3.17 4.26 7.02
N PHE A 146 3.48 4.89 5.89
CA PHE A 146 2.98 6.20 5.55
C PHE A 146 1.58 6.13 4.95
N VAL A 147 0.73 7.08 5.35
CA VAL A 147 -0.55 7.32 4.68
C VAL A 147 -0.61 8.76 4.22
N PRO A 148 -0.42 9.00 2.91
CA PRO A 148 -0.59 10.33 2.33
C PRO A 148 -2.03 10.81 2.47
N ALA A 149 -2.19 11.99 3.04
CA ALA A 149 -3.47 12.66 3.25
C ALA A 149 -3.36 14.10 2.71
N PRO A 150 -3.76 14.34 1.45
CA PRO A 150 -3.93 15.69 0.96
C PRO A 150 -4.98 16.44 1.77
N THR A 151 -4.89 17.76 1.85
CA THR A 151 -6.00 18.57 2.36
C THR A 151 -7.22 18.42 1.46
N LEU A 152 -8.41 18.74 1.98
CA LEU A 152 -9.64 18.70 1.18
C LEU A 152 -9.57 19.63 -0.05
N GLU A 153 -8.97 20.80 0.12
CA GLU A 153 -8.75 21.78 -0.95
C GLU A 153 -7.85 21.20 -2.04
N LEU A 154 -6.66 20.72 -1.67
CA LEU A 154 -5.73 20.11 -2.61
C LEU A 154 -6.34 18.88 -3.30
N ARG A 155 -7.10 18.06 -2.57
CA ARG A 155 -7.79 16.90 -3.15
C ARG A 155 -8.76 17.31 -4.26
N ARG A 156 -9.54 18.37 -4.05
CA ARG A 156 -10.48 18.90 -5.06
C ARG A 156 -9.77 19.41 -6.29
N GLU A 157 -8.66 20.13 -6.11
CA GLU A 157 -7.84 20.61 -7.22
C GLU A 157 -7.25 19.46 -8.05
N LEU A 158 -6.70 18.44 -7.39
CA LEU A 158 -6.15 17.25 -8.04
C LEU A 158 -7.22 16.45 -8.80
N GLU A 159 -8.42 16.31 -8.24
CA GLU A 159 -9.54 15.66 -8.93
C GLU A 159 -10.03 16.46 -10.14
N ALA A 160 -10.05 17.79 -10.03
CA ALA A 160 -10.39 18.66 -11.15
C ALA A 160 -9.33 18.60 -12.26
N ALA A 161 -8.04 18.56 -11.92
CA ALA A 161 -6.95 18.38 -12.88
C ALA A 161 -7.05 17.02 -13.58
N ARG A 162 -7.21 15.93 -12.82
CA ARG A 162 -7.37 14.59 -13.41
C ARG A 162 -8.54 14.49 -14.37
N ARG A 163 -9.71 15.05 -14.04
CA ARG A 163 -10.87 15.05 -14.95
C ARG A 163 -10.57 15.73 -16.29
N ARG A 164 -9.67 16.71 -16.31
CA ARG A 164 -9.23 17.38 -17.55
C ARG A 164 -8.20 16.55 -18.33
N GLU A 165 -7.38 15.77 -17.65
CA GLU A 165 -6.22 15.05 -18.20
C GLU A 165 -6.50 13.59 -18.61
N MET A 166 -7.65 13.02 -18.24
CA MET A 166 -8.03 11.63 -18.58
C MET A 166 -8.05 11.31 -20.09
N SER A 167 -7.94 12.31 -20.96
CA SER A 167 -7.82 12.15 -22.42
C SER A 167 -6.38 12.05 -22.94
N ASN A 168 -5.34 12.25 -22.11
CA ASN A 168 -3.94 12.25 -22.55
C ASN A 168 -2.98 11.70 -21.46
N PRO A 169 -2.90 10.38 -21.25
CA PRO A 169 -2.04 9.78 -20.22
C PRO A 169 -0.54 9.98 -20.52
N MET A 170 0.24 10.32 -19.49
CA MET A 170 1.70 10.51 -19.61
C MET A 170 2.48 9.19 -19.49
N HIS A 171 1.84 8.12 -19.03
CA HIS A 171 2.43 6.79 -18.87
C HIS A 171 1.42 5.67 -19.06
N SER A 172 1.86 4.49 -19.51
CA SER A 172 0.98 3.34 -19.77
C SER A 172 0.21 2.88 -18.51
N ARG A 173 0.82 2.98 -17.33
CA ARG A 173 0.18 2.68 -16.04
C ARG A 173 -0.95 3.65 -15.67
N GLU A 174 -0.98 4.86 -16.22
CA GLU A 174 -2.03 5.84 -15.89
C GLU A 174 -3.38 5.51 -16.55
N ALA A 175 -3.37 4.71 -17.62
CA ALA A 175 -4.60 4.17 -18.23
C ALA A 175 -5.36 3.22 -17.28
N ALA A 176 -4.67 2.64 -16.29
CA ALA A 176 -5.25 1.77 -15.27
C ALA A 176 -5.65 2.53 -13.99
N ASN A 177 -5.57 3.86 -13.97
CA ASN A 177 -6.00 4.65 -12.82
C ASN A 177 -7.49 4.47 -12.55
N ALA A 178 -7.84 4.43 -11.26
CA ALA A 178 -9.24 4.34 -10.84
C ALA A 178 -10.06 5.52 -11.40
N SER A 179 -11.22 5.20 -11.99
CA SER A 179 -12.17 6.22 -12.44
C SER A 179 -12.72 7.04 -11.27
N PRO A 180 -13.29 8.24 -11.52
CA PRO A 180 -13.93 9.04 -10.47
C PRO A 180 -14.99 8.26 -9.67
N SER A 181 -15.82 7.46 -10.35
CA SER A 181 -16.84 6.64 -9.68
C SER A 181 -16.26 5.57 -8.76
N VAL A 182 -15.12 4.97 -9.12
CA VAL A 182 -14.40 4.03 -8.26
C VAL A 182 -13.81 4.76 -7.04
N LEU A 183 -13.26 5.96 -7.22
CA LEU A 183 -12.76 6.77 -6.10
C LEU A 183 -13.86 7.13 -5.10
N GLU A 184 -15.04 7.52 -5.59
CA GLU A 184 -16.22 7.80 -4.78
C GLU A 184 -16.70 6.56 -4.02
N ALA A 185 -16.80 5.41 -4.71
CA ALA A 185 -17.19 4.15 -4.08
C ALA A 185 -16.22 3.72 -2.97
N LEU A 186 -14.91 3.84 -3.20
CA LEU A 186 -13.90 3.50 -2.18
C LEU A 186 -13.92 4.47 -0.99
N MET A 187 -14.21 5.75 -1.22
CA MET A 187 -14.38 6.71 -0.11
C MET A 187 -15.66 6.44 0.68
N LEU A 188 -16.75 6.06 0.00
CA LEU A 188 -17.97 5.61 0.66
C LEU A 188 -17.71 4.38 1.52
N GLU A 189 -16.91 3.42 1.03
CA GLU A 189 -16.49 2.25 1.81
C GLU A 189 -15.75 2.67 3.10
N ILE A 190 -14.79 3.59 3.03
CA ILE A 190 -14.11 4.14 4.22
C ILE A 190 -15.11 4.76 5.21
N ARG A 191 -16.08 5.53 4.72
CA ARG A 191 -17.13 6.14 5.57
C ARG A 191 -18.01 5.09 6.23
N GLN A 192 -18.39 4.03 5.50
CA GLN A 192 -19.20 2.94 6.02
C GLN A 192 -18.44 2.05 7.01
N LEU A 193 -17.10 2.04 6.95
CA LEU A 193 -16.27 1.35 7.92
C LEU A 193 -16.18 2.09 9.25
N ALA A 194 -16.08 3.41 9.24
CA ALA A 194 -15.91 4.21 10.45
C ALA A 194 -16.83 3.81 11.63
N PRO A 195 -18.17 3.69 11.48
CA PRO A 195 -19.03 3.26 12.60
C PRO A 195 -18.74 1.82 13.05
N LYS A 196 -18.37 0.90 12.15
CA LYS A 196 -17.99 -0.48 12.50
C LYS A 196 -16.71 -0.55 13.33
N LEU A 197 -15.86 0.46 13.19
CA LEU A 197 -14.59 0.61 13.90
C LEU A 197 -14.70 1.50 15.14
N ASN A 198 -15.90 1.94 15.51
CA ASN A 198 -16.14 2.94 16.56
C ASN A 198 -15.40 4.27 16.34
N ILE A 199 -15.22 4.66 15.08
CA ILE A 199 -14.63 5.94 14.68
C ILE A 199 -15.76 6.94 14.43
N PRO A 200 -15.68 8.17 14.99
CA PRO A 200 -16.69 9.20 14.75
C PRO A 200 -16.92 9.46 13.25
N PRO A 201 -18.17 9.77 12.84
CA PRO A 201 -18.44 10.09 11.45
C PRO A 201 -17.65 11.33 11.01
N GLY A 202 -17.15 11.28 9.79
CA GLY A 202 -16.45 12.42 9.18
C GLY A 202 -17.39 13.55 8.77
N LYS A 203 -16.81 14.70 8.46
CA LYS A 203 -17.48 15.92 8.03
C LYS A 203 -17.89 15.83 6.56
N GLY A 204 -19.09 16.34 6.23
CA GLY A 204 -19.61 16.46 4.86
C GLY A 204 -19.79 15.13 4.11
N GLU A 205 -20.09 15.21 2.82
CA GLU A 205 -20.21 14.09 1.88
C GLU A 205 -18.92 14.00 1.05
N GLY A 206 -18.18 12.89 1.10
CA GLY A 206 -16.97 12.68 0.28
C GLY A 206 -15.64 12.55 1.04
N TYR A 207 -14.53 13.00 0.48
CA TYR A 207 -13.23 12.88 1.15
C TYR A 207 -13.17 13.73 2.42
N ASP A 208 -12.82 13.10 3.54
CA ASP A 208 -12.49 13.78 4.80
C ASP A 208 -11.12 13.26 5.26
N PRO A 209 -10.07 14.09 5.27
CA PRO A 209 -8.72 13.64 5.62
C PRO A 209 -8.61 13.16 7.06
N GLU A 210 -9.38 13.72 8.00
CA GLU A 210 -9.33 13.32 9.41
C GLU A 210 -9.94 11.92 9.59
N LEU A 211 -11.14 11.71 9.04
CA LEU A 211 -11.80 10.41 9.03
C LEU A 211 -10.94 9.35 8.32
N TYR A 212 -10.39 9.72 7.16
CA TYR A 212 -9.55 8.84 6.36
C TYR A 212 -8.31 8.39 7.14
N LEU A 213 -7.59 9.32 7.78
CA LEU A 213 -6.45 8.98 8.62
C LEU A 213 -6.84 8.19 9.86
N ALA A 214 -7.99 8.44 10.47
CA ALA A 214 -8.47 7.67 11.61
C ALA A 214 -8.73 6.20 11.23
N VAL A 215 -9.39 5.95 10.09
CA VAL A 215 -9.63 4.59 9.59
C VAL A 215 -8.33 3.88 9.25
N TYR A 216 -7.42 4.54 8.53
CA TYR A 216 -6.11 3.95 8.22
C TYR A 216 -5.24 3.73 9.46
N GLY A 217 -5.28 4.66 10.42
CA GLY A 217 -4.59 4.51 11.71
C GLY A 217 -5.11 3.30 12.49
N TRP A 218 -6.42 3.03 12.46
CA TRP A 218 -6.99 1.82 13.03
C TRP A 218 -6.53 0.56 12.29
N LEU A 219 -6.53 0.57 10.95
CA LEU A 219 -6.06 -0.56 10.13
C LEU A 219 -4.57 -0.86 10.33
N LEU A 220 -3.79 0.17 10.64
CA LEU A 220 -2.34 0.09 10.83
C LEU A 220 -1.92 0.15 12.30
N ARG A 221 -2.84 -0.04 13.25
CA ARG A 221 -2.58 0.08 14.70
C ARG A 221 -1.50 -0.86 15.25
N HIS A 222 -1.17 -1.92 14.51
CA HIS A 222 -0.10 -2.88 14.83
C HIS A 222 1.20 -2.61 14.05
N ARG A 223 1.31 -1.45 13.40
CA ARG A 223 2.44 -1.04 12.57
C ARG A 223 2.91 0.35 12.99
N HIS A 224 4.11 0.73 12.56
CA HIS A 224 4.61 2.10 12.74
C HIS A 224 3.94 3.05 11.74
N PHE A 225 2.69 3.39 12.05
CA PHE A 225 1.87 4.30 11.26
C PHE A 225 2.33 5.75 11.41
N VAL A 226 2.56 6.41 10.28
CA VAL A 226 2.89 7.84 10.22
C VAL A 226 1.97 8.55 9.20
N PRO A 227 1.11 9.48 9.62
CA PRO A 227 0.30 10.27 8.70
C PRO A 227 1.20 11.24 7.92
N LEU A 228 1.09 11.26 6.59
CA LEU A 228 1.79 12.23 5.74
C LEU A 228 0.82 13.27 5.21
N TRP A 229 0.76 14.43 5.86
CA TRP A 229 -0.04 15.55 5.39
C TRP A 229 0.58 16.18 4.13
N ILE A 230 -0.17 16.19 3.03
CA ILE A 230 0.21 16.88 1.80
C ILE A 230 -0.59 18.18 1.74
N ARG A 231 0.07 19.29 2.04
CA ARG A 231 -0.57 20.61 2.10
C ARG A 231 -0.35 21.42 0.84
N ASP A 232 0.81 21.22 0.22
CA ASP A 232 1.23 22.01 -0.93
C ASP A 232 1.02 21.24 -2.23
N PHE A 233 0.66 21.98 -3.27
CA PHE A 233 0.67 21.45 -4.63
C PHE A 233 2.11 21.19 -5.06
N LEU A 234 2.40 19.95 -5.44
CA LEU A 234 3.70 19.55 -5.96
C LEU A 234 3.63 19.56 -7.49
N ALA A 235 4.41 20.41 -8.14
CA ALA A 235 4.45 20.49 -9.59
C ALA A 235 5.06 19.20 -10.19
N VAL A 236 4.20 18.32 -10.66
CA VAL A 236 4.59 17.05 -11.28
C VAL A 236 4.92 17.32 -12.74
N GLU A 237 6.21 17.27 -13.08
CA GLU A 237 6.70 17.49 -14.46
C GLU A 237 6.81 16.19 -15.29
N ASP A 238 6.78 15.03 -14.63
CA ASP A 238 6.93 13.71 -15.24
C ASP A 238 6.06 12.69 -14.50
N SER A 239 5.77 11.53 -15.12
CA SER A 239 4.84 10.56 -14.52
C SER A 239 5.32 10.10 -13.13
N PRO A 240 4.45 10.05 -12.11
CA PRO A 240 4.76 9.47 -10.79
C PRO A 240 5.18 7.99 -10.84
N HIS A 241 4.95 7.32 -11.97
CA HIS A 241 5.36 5.93 -12.19
C HIS A 241 6.74 5.79 -12.83
N LYS A 242 7.36 6.90 -13.24
CA LYS A 242 8.72 6.90 -13.80
C LYS A 242 9.74 6.89 -12.68
N LEU A 243 10.48 5.81 -12.57
CA LEU A 243 11.49 5.61 -11.54
C LEU A 243 12.90 5.65 -12.15
N PRO A 244 13.95 5.90 -11.33
CA PRO A 244 15.33 5.73 -11.78
C PRO A 244 15.59 4.31 -12.30
N ASP A 245 16.57 4.18 -13.20
CA ASP A 245 17.02 2.88 -13.67
C ASP A 245 17.66 2.06 -12.54
N GLY A 246 17.63 0.73 -12.66
CA GLY A 246 18.27 -0.18 -11.71
C GLY A 246 17.48 -0.43 -10.41
N ILE A 247 16.24 0.05 -10.33
CA ILE A 247 15.29 -0.31 -9.27
C ILE A 247 14.69 -1.69 -9.57
N GLU A 248 14.70 -2.57 -8.57
CA GLU A 248 14.20 -3.94 -8.70
C GLU A 248 12.80 -4.07 -8.12
N ASP A 249 11.83 -4.47 -8.94
CA ASP A 249 10.50 -4.89 -8.49
C ASP A 249 10.54 -6.31 -7.90
N ILE A 250 10.02 -6.46 -6.69
CA ILE A 250 9.74 -7.76 -6.09
C ILE A 250 8.43 -8.27 -6.66
N VAL A 251 8.54 -9.30 -7.50
CA VAL A 251 7.40 -9.92 -8.17
C VAL A 251 7.27 -11.41 -7.81
N PRO A 252 6.05 -11.97 -7.80
CA PRO A 252 5.85 -13.39 -7.62
C PRO A 252 6.54 -14.19 -8.73
N SER A 253 7.30 -15.23 -8.36
CA SER A 253 7.80 -16.20 -9.33
C SER A 253 6.68 -17.09 -9.85
N SER A 254 6.84 -17.72 -11.01
CA SER A 254 5.84 -18.65 -11.55
C SER A 254 5.49 -19.81 -10.60
N VAL A 255 6.47 -20.26 -9.79
CA VAL A 255 6.27 -21.26 -8.73
C VAL A 255 5.39 -20.70 -7.61
N ALA A 256 5.67 -19.47 -7.17
CA ALA A 256 4.87 -18.80 -6.14
C ALA A 256 3.44 -18.55 -6.62
N VAL A 257 3.26 -18.09 -7.87
CA VAL A 257 1.94 -17.90 -8.47
C VAL A 257 1.14 -19.18 -8.47
N ARG A 258 1.71 -20.31 -8.93
CA ARG A 258 1.02 -21.61 -8.89
C ARG A 258 0.67 -22.02 -7.46
N ARG A 259 1.61 -21.88 -6.52
CA ARG A 259 1.39 -22.24 -5.12
C ARG A 259 0.22 -21.45 -4.51
N HIS A 260 0.26 -20.13 -4.61
CA HIS A 260 -0.71 -19.26 -3.94
C HIS A 260 -2.03 -19.13 -4.71
N GLY A 261 -2.00 -19.18 -6.05
CA GLY A 261 -3.20 -19.20 -6.89
C GLY A 261 -4.01 -20.49 -6.70
N ASN A 262 -3.34 -21.64 -6.61
CA ASN A 262 -4.00 -22.94 -6.42
C ASN A 262 -4.34 -23.24 -4.96
N ALA A 263 -3.72 -22.56 -3.98
CA ALA A 263 -4.05 -22.73 -2.56
C ALA A 263 -5.53 -22.42 -2.27
N LEU A 264 -6.15 -21.57 -3.10
CA LEU A 264 -7.56 -21.20 -2.97
C LEU A 264 -8.48 -22.11 -3.79
N SER A 265 -7.95 -23.18 -4.41
CA SER A 265 -8.69 -23.97 -5.39
C SER A 265 -9.87 -24.79 -4.84
N ALA A 266 -9.89 -25.04 -3.53
CA ALA A 266 -10.98 -25.73 -2.84
C ALA A 266 -11.98 -24.77 -2.18
N VAL A 267 -11.72 -23.46 -2.22
CA VAL A 267 -12.57 -22.42 -1.60
C VAL A 267 -13.64 -21.99 -2.59
N SER A 268 -14.89 -21.86 -2.14
CA SER A 268 -15.98 -21.38 -2.99
C SER A 268 -15.86 -19.88 -3.26
N ASP A 269 -16.44 -19.40 -4.36
CA ASP A 269 -16.39 -17.98 -4.71
C ASP A 269 -17.08 -17.09 -3.66
N ASP A 270 -18.19 -17.56 -3.07
CA ASP A 270 -18.87 -16.85 -1.98
C ASP A 270 -17.97 -16.72 -0.75
N GLU A 271 -17.21 -17.76 -0.41
CA GLU A 271 -16.29 -17.71 0.72
C GLU A 271 -15.08 -16.82 0.41
N LEU A 272 -14.54 -16.86 -0.81
CA LEU A 272 -13.48 -15.95 -1.24
C LEU A 272 -13.94 -14.49 -1.16
N LYS A 273 -15.15 -14.20 -1.63
CA LYS A 273 -15.77 -12.89 -1.56
C LYS A 273 -15.95 -12.44 -0.11
N ALA A 274 -16.54 -13.28 0.74
CA ALA A 274 -16.74 -12.97 2.16
C ALA A 274 -15.41 -12.66 2.87
N ARG A 275 -14.37 -13.48 2.66
CA ARG A 275 -13.02 -13.24 3.21
C ARG A 275 -12.40 -11.93 2.71
N ALA A 276 -12.57 -11.61 1.42
CA ALA A 276 -12.05 -10.38 0.84
C ALA A 276 -12.86 -9.14 1.25
N GLU A 277 -14.13 -9.27 1.63
CA GLU A 277 -14.99 -8.16 2.09
C GLU A 277 -14.90 -7.92 3.60
N SER A 278 -14.49 -8.93 4.39
CA SER A 278 -14.14 -8.80 5.81
C SER A 278 -12.72 -8.27 6.02
N TRP A 279 -12.14 -7.59 5.03
CA TRP A 279 -10.71 -7.27 5.01
C TRP A 279 -10.28 -6.34 6.16
N TRP A 280 -11.18 -5.48 6.61
CA TRP A 280 -10.98 -4.57 7.72
C TRP A 280 -11.01 -5.28 9.08
N HIS A 281 -11.34 -6.57 9.16
CA HIS A 281 -11.29 -7.27 10.44
C HIS A 281 -9.82 -7.46 10.85
N MET A 282 -9.47 -6.90 12.01
CA MET A 282 -8.13 -7.01 12.60
C MET A 282 -8.25 -7.90 13.83
N PRO A 283 -7.50 -9.00 13.92
CA PRO A 283 -7.47 -9.78 15.16
C PRO A 283 -6.99 -8.89 16.30
N ASP A 284 -7.51 -9.11 17.50
CA ASP A 284 -6.91 -8.54 18.70
C ASP A 284 -5.48 -9.08 18.79
N ALA A 285 -4.52 -8.22 19.16
CA ALA A 285 -3.18 -8.71 19.46
C ALA A 285 -3.33 -9.73 20.60
N GLY A 286 -3.21 -11.01 20.28
CA GLY A 286 -3.12 -12.06 21.30
C GLY A 286 -2.00 -11.68 22.26
N PRO A 287 -2.09 -12.06 23.54
CA PRO A 287 -1.07 -11.72 24.52
C PRO A 287 0.30 -12.13 23.98
N SER A 288 1.18 -11.15 23.79
CA SER A 288 2.60 -11.40 23.57
C SER A 288 3.03 -12.32 24.70
N GLY A 289 3.41 -13.55 24.36
CA GLY A 289 3.78 -14.57 25.32
C GLY A 289 4.68 -13.96 26.38
N GLU A 290 4.18 -13.94 27.62
CA GLU A 290 4.96 -13.54 28.78
C GLU A 290 6.28 -14.27 28.71
N THR A 291 7.35 -13.48 28.65
CA THR A 291 8.66 -13.89 29.12
C THR A 291 8.46 -14.50 30.50
N SER A 292 8.51 -15.84 30.57
CA SER A 292 8.66 -16.52 31.86
C SER A 292 10.04 -16.14 32.37
N ASP A 293 10.04 -15.10 33.21
CA ASP A 293 11.17 -14.74 34.01
C ASP A 293 11.60 -15.94 34.84
N VAL A 294 12.89 -16.22 34.70
CA VAL A 294 13.76 -16.85 35.66
C VAL A 294 13.38 -16.43 37.09
N ALA A 295 12.93 -17.37 37.92
CA ALA A 295 13.25 -17.43 39.35
C ALA A 295 12.68 -18.70 40.03
N ARG A 296 13.47 -19.78 40.04
CA ARG A 296 14.02 -20.48 41.23
C ARG A 296 14.55 -21.85 40.86
#